data_AF-A0A439L8S6-F1
#
_entry.id   AF-A0A439L8S6-F1
#
_cell.length_a   1.000
_cell.length_b   1.000
_cell.length_c   1.000
_cell.angle_alpha   90.00
_cell.angle_beta   90.00
_cell.angle_gamma   90.00
#
_symmetry.space_group_name_H-M   'P 1'
#
loop_
_entity.id
_entity.type
_entity.pdbx_description
1 polymer ?
#
loop_
_entity_poly.entity_id
_entity_poly.type
_entity_poly.pdbx_seq_one_letter_code
_entity_poly.pdbx_strand_id
1 'polypeptide(L)'
;MSRKTQITLAFAALAAFSCVSLAGPALASSGGGLPWESPLQQIQQSITGPVAGFIALAAVAIAGGMLIFGGELNDFARRLVYVVLVAGILLGATQIVALFGATGASIGEARSQASIAAAGEGAGG
;
A
#
# COMPACT_ATOMS: atom_id res chain seq x y z
N MET A 1 16.04 -24.02 -1.48
CA MET A 1 14.68 -23.82 -0.91
C MET A 1 13.97 -22.55 -1.44
N SER A 2 14.31 -22.02 -2.63
CA SER A 2 13.86 -20.66 -3.06
C SER A 2 12.55 -20.61 -3.87
N ARG A 3 12.21 -21.67 -4.62
CA ARG A 3 11.05 -21.65 -5.54
C ARG A 3 9.69 -21.68 -4.82
N LYS A 4 9.60 -22.40 -3.69
CA LYS A 4 8.36 -22.52 -2.90
C LYS A 4 7.94 -21.17 -2.33
N THR A 5 8.88 -20.43 -1.72
CA THR A 5 8.63 -19.11 -1.13
C THR A 5 8.28 -18.06 -2.19
N GLN A 6 8.90 -18.14 -3.38
CA GLN A 6 8.59 -17.28 -4.51
C GLN A 6 7.16 -17.50 -5.02
N ILE A 7 6.70 -18.76 -5.08
CA ILE A 7 5.32 -19.10 -5.44
C ILE A 7 4.34 -18.60 -4.37
N THR A 8 4.66 -18.75 -3.08
CA THR A 8 3.80 -18.24 -1.99
C THR A 8 3.68 -16.72 -2.00
N LEU A 9 4.77 -16.00 -2.28
CA LEU A 9 4.77 -14.54 -2.42
C LEU A 9 3.99 -14.08 -3.67
N ALA A 10 4.13 -14.77 -4.79
CA ALA A 10 3.38 -14.47 -6.01
C ALA A 10 1.86 -14.67 -5.81
N PHE A 11 1.47 -15.75 -5.11
CA PHE A 11 0.07 -15.99 -4.76
C PHE A 11 -0.47 -14.93 -3.77
N ALA A 12 0.32 -14.53 -2.78
CA ALA A 12 -0.07 -13.48 -1.83
C ALA A 12 -0.24 -12.11 -2.52
N ALA A 13 0.67 -11.76 -3.44
CA ALA A 13 0.58 -10.53 -4.22
C ALA A 13 -0.65 -10.53 -5.14
N LEU A 14 -0.94 -11.66 -5.79
CA LEU A 14 -2.13 -11.81 -6.63
C LEU A 14 -3.43 -11.73 -5.81
N ALA A 15 -3.45 -12.34 -4.62
CA ALA A 15 -4.59 -12.27 -3.70
C ALA A 15 -4.81 -10.83 -3.17
N ALA A 16 -3.74 -10.12 -2.82
CA ALA A 16 -3.83 -8.72 -2.38
C ALA A 16 -4.32 -7.81 -3.52
N PHE A 17 -3.79 -7.98 -4.74
CA PHE A 17 -4.25 -7.24 -5.90
C PHE A 17 -5.73 -7.52 -6.22
N SER A 18 -6.16 -8.78 -6.14
CA SER A 18 -7.56 -9.18 -6.30
C SER A 18 -8.47 -8.57 -5.22
N CYS A 19 -8.02 -8.54 -3.97
CA CYS A 19 -8.79 -7.95 -2.86
C CYS A 19 -8.97 -6.43 -3.00
N VAL A 20 -7.92 -5.72 -3.44
CA VAL A 20 -8.01 -4.27 -3.76
C VAL A 20 -8.90 -4.02 -4.98
N SER A 21 -8.91 -4.94 -5.95
CA SER A 21 -9.78 -4.87 -7.14
C SER A 21 -11.26 -5.10 -6.81
N LEU A 22 -11.55 -5.83 -5.72
CA LEU A 22 -12.90 -6.14 -5.25
C LEU A 22 -13.46 -5.11 -4.26
N ALA A 23 -12.63 -4.15 -3.81
CA ALA A 23 -13.08 -3.00 -3.03
C ALA A 23 -13.87 -2.04 -3.95
N GLY A 24 -15.11 -2.40 -4.26
CA GLY A 24 -16.05 -1.52 -4.90
C GLY A 24 -16.29 -0.26 -4.04
N PRO A 25 -16.64 0.88 -4.65
CA PRO A 25 -16.95 2.10 -3.91
C PRO A 25 -18.06 1.82 -2.90
N ALA A 26 -17.80 2.12 -1.63
CA ALA A 26 -18.82 2.11 -0.59
C ALA A 26 -19.82 3.24 -0.88
N LEU A 27 -20.86 2.92 -1.65
CA LEU A 27 -21.99 3.80 -1.89
C LEU A 27 -22.76 3.92 -0.58
N ALA A 28 -22.58 5.05 0.11
CA ALA A 28 -23.52 5.49 1.14
C ALA A 28 -24.88 5.68 0.44
N SER A 29 -25.85 4.80 0.71
CA SER A 29 -27.19 4.94 0.19
C SER A 29 -27.86 6.14 0.84
N SER A 30 -27.76 7.32 0.23
CA SER A 30 -28.52 8.50 0.57
C SER A 30 -29.96 8.35 0.05
N GLY A 31 -30.74 7.55 0.77
CA GLY A 31 -32.20 7.61 0.68
C GLY A 31 -32.68 8.93 1.27
N GLY A 32 -33.03 9.91 0.42
CA GLY A 32 -33.74 11.14 0.84
C GLY A 32 -33.13 12.41 0.23
N GLY A 33 -33.66 12.82 -0.92
CA GLY A 33 -33.11 13.86 -1.77
C GLY A 33 -33.23 15.29 -1.24
N LEU A 34 -32.13 16.02 -1.38
CA LEU A 34 -32.11 17.47 -1.43
C LEU A 34 -31.96 17.89 -2.91
N PRO A 35 -32.64 18.95 -3.39
CA PRO A 35 -32.68 19.28 -4.83
C PRO A 35 -31.32 19.66 -5.43
N TRP A 36 -30.34 19.99 -4.60
CA TRP A 36 -28.96 20.25 -5.00
C TRP A 36 -28.10 18.97 -5.13
N GLU A 37 -28.60 17.83 -4.67
CA GLU A 37 -27.89 16.55 -4.76
C GLU A 37 -27.89 15.98 -6.18
N SER A 38 -28.94 16.23 -6.96
CA SER A 38 -28.97 15.82 -8.38
C SER A 38 -27.89 16.52 -9.22
N PRO A 39 -27.68 17.85 -9.12
CA PRO A 39 -26.54 18.51 -9.75
C PRO A 39 -25.18 17.98 -9.29
N LEU A 40 -24.98 17.75 -7.99
CA LEU A 40 -23.70 17.23 -7.48
C LEU A 40 -23.43 15.79 -7.92
N GLN A 41 -24.45 14.93 -7.96
CA GLN A 41 -24.36 13.59 -8.54
C GLN A 41 -24.06 13.65 -10.04
N GLN A 42 -24.64 14.58 -10.78
CA GLN A 42 -24.41 14.71 -12.22
C GLN A 42 -22.96 15.14 -12.53
N ILE A 43 -22.37 16.01 -11.70
CA ILE A 43 -20.96 16.36 -11.79
C ILE A 43 -20.07 15.17 -11.43
N GLN A 44 -20.40 14.44 -10.36
CA GLN A 44 -19.66 13.24 -9.97
C GLN A 44 -19.68 12.19 -11.10
N GLN A 45 -20.86 11.90 -11.66
CA GLN A 45 -21.04 11.02 -12.82
C GLN A 45 -20.30 11.52 -14.07
N SER A 46 -20.12 12.83 -14.23
CA SER A 46 -19.36 13.40 -15.36
C SER A 46 -17.85 13.20 -15.20
N ILE A 47 -17.35 13.23 -13.95
CA ILE A 47 -15.92 13.07 -13.64
C ILE A 47 -15.53 11.58 -13.54
N THR A 48 -16.44 10.72 -13.09
CA THR A 48 -16.21 9.27 -13.00
C THR A 48 -16.80 8.49 -14.17
N GLY A 49 -17.45 9.17 -15.11
CA GLY A 49 -18.14 8.54 -16.22
C GLY A 49 -17.19 7.96 -17.28
N PRO A 50 -17.72 7.15 -18.22
CA PRO A 50 -16.92 6.51 -19.27
C PRO A 50 -16.12 7.51 -20.11
N VAL A 51 -16.68 8.71 -20.32
CA VAL A 51 -16.05 9.79 -21.08
C VAL A 51 -14.76 10.27 -20.42
N ALA A 52 -14.77 10.46 -19.09
CA ALA A 52 -13.56 10.83 -18.34
C ALA A 52 -12.51 9.72 -18.41
N GLY A 53 -12.94 8.46 -18.38
CA GLY A 53 -12.06 7.30 -18.58
C GLY A 53 -11.37 7.31 -19.94
N PHE A 54 -12.10 7.56 -21.03
CA PHE A 54 -11.50 7.65 -22.38
C PHE A 54 -10.55 8.84 -22.53
N ILE A 55 -10.86 9.99 -21.91
CA ILE A 55 -9.97 11.15 -21.89
C ILE A 55 -8.67 10.82 -21.13
N ALA A 56 -8.78 10.16 -19.98
CA ALA A 56 -7.61 9.74 -19.20
C ALA A 56 -6.74 8.75 -19.98
N LEU A 57 -7.34 7.77 -20.66
CA LEU A 57 -6.63 6.83 -21.52
C LEU A 57 -5.90 7.55 -22.66
N ALA A 58 -6.59 8.48 -23.35
CA ALA A 58 -5.99 9.29 -24.40
C ALA A 58 -4.82 10.14 -23.88
N ALA A 59 -4.96 10.76 -22.71
CA ALA A 59 -3.90 11.55 -22.08
C ALA A 59 -2.67 10.69 -21.73
N VAL A 60 -2.86 9.48 -21.19
CA VAL A 60 -1.76 8.54 -20.91
C VAL A 60 -1.08 8.08 -22.20
N ALA A 61 -1.84 7.81 -23.27
CA ALA A 61 -1.27 7.45 -24.56
C ALA A 61 -0.46 8.59 -25.19
N ILE A 62 -0.94 9.83 -25.09
CA ILE A 62 -0.21 11.02 -25.56
C ILE A 62 1.05 11.25 -24.72
N ALA A 63 0.96 11.16 -23.40
CA ALA A 63 2.10 11.29 -22.51
C ALA A 63 3.16 10.20 -22.77
N GLY A 64 2.74 8.94 -22.94
CA GLY A 64 3.60 7.83 -23.33
C GLY A 64 4.20 7.99 -24.73
N GLY A 65 3.42 8.49 -25.69
CA GLY A 65 3.87 8.79 -27.04
C GLY A 65 4.92 9.91 -27.07
N MET A 66 4.68 11.02 -26.35
CA MET A 66 5.66 12.10 -26.18
C MET A 66 6.96 11.58 -25.51
N LEU A 67 6.82 10.61 -24.62
CA LEU A 67 7.93 9.90 -23.99
C LEU A 67 8.73 8.99 -24.91
N ILE A 68 8.16 8.46 -25.99
CA ILE A 68 8.87 7.56 -26.93
C ILE A 68 9.45 8.35 -28.10
N PHE A 69 8.70 9.33 -28.63
CA PHE A 69 9.06 10.07 -29.84
C PHE A 69 9.93 11.31 -29.58
N GLY A 70 10.09 11.72 -28.32
CA GLY A 70 11.21 12.56 -27.90
C GLY A 70 11.02 14.05 -28.15
N GLY A 71 10.88 14.79 -27.04
CA GLY A 71 11.13 16.23 -26.96
C GLY A 71 12.01 16.58 -25.76
N GLU A 72 11.82 15.87 -24.63
CA GLU A 72 12.50 16.12 -23.33
C GLU A 72 12.78 14.79 -22.60
N LEU A 73 13.00 13.70 -23.35
CA LEU A 73 13.02 12.32 -22.85
C LEU A 73 14.09 12.10 -21.76
N ASN A 74 15.26 12.72 -21.96
CA ASN A 74 16.34 12.71 -20.98
C ASN A 74 15.94 13.41 -19.67
N ASP A 75 15.22 14.54 -19.72
CA ASP A 75 14.78 15.28 -18.54
C ASP A 75 13.62 14.59 -17.81
N PHE A 76 12.67 14.01 -18.55
CA PHE A 76 11.62 13.18 -17.96
C PHE A 76 12.19 11.92 -17.30
N ALA A 77 13.06 11.18 -18.00
CA ALA A 77 13.68 9.98 -17.46
C ALA A 77 14.50 10.30 -16.19
N ARG A 78 15.21 11.44 -16.20
CA ARG A 78 15.96 11.91 -15.04
C ARG A 78 15.05 12.23 -13.85
N ARG A 79 13.90 12.89 -14.07
CA ARG A 79 12.88 13.10 -13.03
C ARG A 79 12.27 11.80 -12.53
N LEU A 80 11.94 10.87 -13.43
CA LEU A 80 11.37 9.57 -13.06
C LEU A 80 12.33 8.77 -12.18
N VAL A 81 13.62 8.74 -12.53
CA VAL A 81 14.65 8.09 -11.72
C VAL A 81 14.71 8.67 -10.31
N TYR A 82 14.63 10.00 -10.15
CA TYR A 82 14.61 10.61 -8.82
C TYR A 82 13.38 10.20 -7.99
N VAL A 83 12.19 10.22 -8.60
CA VAL A 83 10.95 9.83 -7.91
C VAL A 83 11.01 8.37 -7.47
N VAL A 84 11.44 7.48 -8.37
CA VAL A 84 11.57 6.03 -8.08
C VAL A 84 12.66 5.78 -7.04
N LEU A 85 13.80 6.47 -7.12
CA LEU A 85 14.90 6.31 -6.16
C LEU A 85 14.48 6.75 -4.76
N VAL A 86 13.80 7.89 -4.63
CA VAL A 86 13.27 8.36 -3.34
C VAL A 86 12.22 7.38 -2.80
N ALA A 87 11.25 6.97 -3.63
CA ALA A 87 10.23 6.02 -3.21
C ALA A 87 10.84 4.67 -2.77
N GLY A 88 11.82 4.15 -3.53
CA GLY A 88 12.53 2.92 -3.20
C GLY A 88 13.29 3.01 -1.89
N ILE A 89 13.96 4.14 -1.62
CA ILE A 89 14.63 4.38 -0.34
C ILE A 89 13.61 4.42 0.80
N LEU A 90 12.50 5.15 0.66
CA LEU A 90 11.47 5.24 1.71
C LEU A 90 10.84 3.88 2.01
N LEU A 91 10.54 3.09 0.97
CA LEU A 91 10.00 1.73 1.13
C LEU A 91 11.03 0.76 1.73
N GLY A 92 12.32 0.92 1.42
CA GLY A 92 13.40 0.12 1.96
C GLY A 92 13.90 0.55 3.35
N ALA A 93 13.64 1.79 3.76
CA ALA A 93 14.16 2.37 5.00
C ALA A 93 13.66 1.63 6.24
N THR A 94 12.40 1.18 6.25
CA THR A 94 11.84 0.39 7.36
C THR A 94 12.59 -0.93 7.56
N GLN A 95 13.04 -1.56 6.46
CA GLN A 95 13.83 -2.79 6.52
C GLN A 95 15.22 -2.54 7.10
N ILE A 96 15.85 -1.41 6.76
CA ILE A 96 17.15 -1.02 7.32
C ILE A 96 17.03 -0.72 8.82
N VAL A 97 16.00 0.03 9.23
CA VAL A 97 15.74 0.33 10.65
C VAL A 97 15.49 -0.95 11.45
N ALA A 98 14.77 -1.92 10.89
CA ALA A 98 14.51 -3.20 11.55
C ALA A 98 15.79 -4.01 11.84
N LEU A 99 16.81 -3.93 10.97
CA LEU A 99 18.09 -4.62 11.19
C LEU A 99 18.85 -4.11 12.44
N PHE A 100 18.72 -2.83 12.74
CA PHE A 100 19.33 -2.20 13.92
C PHE A 100 18.40 -2.14 15.14
N GLY A 101 17.07 -2.19 14.94
CA GLY A 101 16.09 -2.25 16.02
C GLY A 101 15.94 -3.63 16.65
N ALA A 102 16.12 -4.71 15.88
CA ALA A 102 16.01 -6.09 16.38
C ALA A 102 17.27 -6.58 17.14
N THR A 103 18.39 -5.85 17.03
CA THR A 103 19.65 -6.15 17.75
C THR A 103 19.80 -5.33 19.03
N GLY A 104 18.83 -4.46 19.36
CA GLY A 104 18.72 -3.83 20.66
C GLY A 104 18.38 -4.86 21.73
N ALA A 105 19.34 -5.17 22.58
CA ALA A 105 19.25 -6.20 23.62
C ALA A 105 17.92 -6.16 24.41
N SER A 106 17.20 -7.28 24.46
CA SER A 106 16.15 -7.52 25.44
C SER A 106 16.79 -7.71 26.83
N ILE A 107 17.20 -6.61 27.46
CA ILE A 107 17.61 -6.64 28.86
C ILE A 107 16.34 -6.57 29.68
N GLY A 108 15.89 -7.73 30.15
CA GLY A 108 14.84 -7.86 31.16
C GLY A 108 13.66 -8.70 30.68
N GLU A 109 13.51 -9.89 31.28
CA GLU A 109 12.25 -10.59 31.59
C GLU A 109 12.49 -12.06 31.99
N ALA A 110 13.73 -12.56 32.06
CA ALA A 110 13.98 -13.93 32.52
C ALA A 110 13.97 -14.11 34.06
N ARG A 111 13.84 -13.05 34.87
CA ARG A 111 13.89 -13.16 36.35
C ARG A 111 12.53 -13.19 37.06
N SER A 112 11.42 -12.88 36.38
CA SER A 112 10.09 -12.86 37.02
C SER A 112 9.47 -14.26 37.21
N GLN A 113 9.73 -15.22 36.30
CA GLN A 113 9.13 -16.56 36.38
C GLN A 113 9.72 -17.46 37.49
N ALA A 114 11.00 -17.27 37.86
CA ALA A 114 11.63 -18.11 38.89
C ALA A 114 11.13 -17.79 40.31
N SER A 115 10.76 -16.54 40.61
CA SER A 115 10.24 -16.17 41.94
C SER A 115 8.78 -16.56 42.16
N ILE A 116 7.97 -16.67 41.10
CA ILE A 116 6.57 -17.14 41.22
C ILE A 116 6.52 -18.66 41.40
N ALA A 117 7.39 -19.42 40.72
CA ALA A 117 7.50 -20.87 40.92
C ALA A 117 7.98 -21.24 42.33
N ALA A 118 9.00 -20.53 42.86
CA ALA A 118 9.53 -20.79 44.20
C ALA A 118 8.59 -20.34 45.34
N ALA A 119 7.67 -19.39 45.09
CA ALA A 119 6.70 -18.94 46.09
C ALA A 119 5.46 -19.85 46.21
N GLY A 120 5.24 -20.77 45.27
CA GLY A 120 4.09 -21.67 45.25
C GLY A 120 4.29 -23.02 45.97
N GLU A 121 5.53 -23.40 46.29
CA GLU A 121 5.87 -24.77 46.73
C GLU A 121 6.03 -24.92 48.26
N GLY A 122 5.73 -23.87 49.04
CA GLY A 122 5.88 -23.85 50.50
C GLY A 122 4.59 -23.81 51.32
N ALA A 123 3.41 -23.95 50.70
CA ALA A 123 2.12 -23.84 51.38
C ALA A 123 1.22 -25.06 51.14
N GLY A 124 1.65 -26.21 51.67
CA GLY A 124 0.83 -27.42 51.78
C GLY A 124 1.50 -28.35 52.78
N GLY A 125 0.83 -28.57 53.92
CA GLY A 125 1.32 -29.38 55.04
C GLY A 125 1.25 -30.89 54.82
#